data_AF-A0A3M2D7J3-F1
#
_entry.id   AF-A0A3M2D7J3-F1
#
_cell.length_a   1.000
_cell.length_b   1.000
_cell.length_c   1.000
_cell.angle_alpha   90.00
_cell.angle_beta   90.00
_cell.angle_gamma   90.00
#
_symmetry.space_group_name_H-M   'P 1'
#
loop_
_entity.id
_entity.type
_entity.pdbx_description
1 polymer ?
#
loop_
_entity_poly.entity_id
_entity_poly.type
_entity_poly.pdbx_seq_one_letter_code
_entity_poly.pdbx_strand_id
1 'polypeptide(L)'
;MCHADIRFRAISEFRQRANCDLAKTEAGEFVEAAREDGESFLEATKTDLLIWTRQLADGVLTKDEFEFLVKGKKDVAKMEALAQAGIGAAKVEKIRTGLINAVLQKALSMI
;
A
#
# COMPACT_ATOMS: atom_id res chain seq x y z
N MET A 1 -39.14 -31.52 -0.12
CA MET A 1 -38.10 -30.88 -0.96
C MET A 1 -37.59 -31.88 -1.98
N CYS A 2 -37.46 -31.49 -3.24
CA CYS A 2 -37.08 -32.41 -4.31
C CYS A 2 -35.54 -32.60 -4.34
N HIS A 3 -35.08 -33.76 -4.80
CA HIS A 3 -33.66 -34.14 -4.81
C HIS A 3 -32.81 -33.23 -5.73
N ALA A 4 -33.43 -32.60 -6.73
CA ALA A 4 -32.80 -31.60 -7.60
C ALA A 4 -32.49 -30.27 -6.87
N ASP A 5 -33.36 -29.82 -5.97
CA ASP A 5 -33.18 -28.58 -5.20
C ASP A 5 -31.97 -28.68 -4.25
N ILE A 6 -31.77 -29.87 -3.66
CA ILE A 6 -30.64 -30.15 -2.76
C ILE A 6 -29.31 -30.08 -3.53
N ARG A 7 -29.25 -30.66 -4.74
CA ARG A 7 -28.03 -30.65 -5.57
C ARG A 7 -27.68 -29.23 -6.04
N PHE A 8 -28.66 -28.48 -6.51
CA PHE A 8 -28.45 -27.11 -6.95
C PHE A 8 -27.96 -26.22 -5.80
N ARG A 9 -28.54 -26.37 -4.60
CA ARG A 9 -28.10 -25.67 -3.40
C ARG A 9 -26.64 -26.00 -3.04
N ALA A 10 -26.27 -27.28 -3.03
CA ALA A 10 -24.90 -27.70 -2.77
C ALA A 10 -23.88 -27.09 -3.76
N ILE A 11 -24.22 -27.04 -5.05
CA ILE A 11 -23.39 -26.39 -6.09
C ILE A 11 -23.26 -24.89 -5.83
N SER A 12 -24.34 -24.22 -5.43
CA SER A 12 -24.32 -22.78 -5.14
C SER A 12 -23.45 -22.43 -3.92
N GLU A 13 -23.50 -23.25 -2.86
CA GLU A 13 -22.69 -23.07 -1.66
C GLU A 13 -21.21 -23.34 -1.94
N PHE A 14 -20.90 -24.40 -2.71
CA PHE A 14 -19.53 -24.66 -3.19
C PHE A 14 -18.98 -23.48 -3.99
N ARG A 15 -19.76 -22.97 -4.96
CA ARG A 15 -19.37 -21.80 -5.77
C ARG A 15 -19.10 -20.58 -4.90
N GLN A 16 -19.95 -20.32 -3.92
CA GLN A 16 -19.80 -19.14 -3.06
C GLN A 16 -18.52 -19.23 -2.21
N ARG A 17 -18.21 -20.41 -1.65
CA ARG A 17 -16.95 -20.64 -0.94
C ARG A 17 -15.74 -20.46 -1.85
N ALA A 18 -15.74 -21.12 -3.02
CA ALA A 18 -14.65 -21.03 -3.98
C ALA A 18 -14.39 -19.57 -4.42
N ASN A 19 -15.44 -18.81 -4.72
CA ASN A 19 -15.31 -17.40 -5.08
C ASN A 19 -14.73 -16.55 -3.93
N CYS A 20 -15.14 -16.80 -2.69
CA CYS A 20 -14.60 -16.09 -1.53
C CYS A 20 -13.13 -16.43 -1.28
N ASP A 21 -12.75 -17.69 -1.44
CA ASP A 21 -11.36 -18.14 -1.22
C ASP A 21 -10.43 -17.59 -2.30
N LEU A 22 -10.85 -17.66 -3.58
CA LEU A 22 -10.12 -17.03 -4.68
C LEU A 22 -9.95 -15.53 -4.47
N ALA A 23 -11.02 -14.81 -4.11
CA ALA A 23 -10.95 -13.38 -3.87
C ALA A 23 -9.99 -13.01 -2.73
N LYS A 24 -9.89 -13.84 -1.68
CA LYS A 24 -8.94 -13.62 -0.57
C LYS A 24 -7.50 -13.87 -1.01
N THR A 25 -7.25 -14.91 -1.79
CA THR A 25 -5.91 -15.22 -2.30
C THR A 25 -5.40 -14.08 -3.18
N GLU A 26 -6.18 -13.68 -4.19
CA GLU A 26 -5.83 -12.58 -5.10
C GLU A 26 -5.61 -11.26 -4.34
N ALA A 27 -6.50 -10.94 -3.38
CA ALA A 27 -6.33 -9.76 -2.55
C ALA A 27 -5.08 -9.83 -1.67
N GLY A 28 -4.73 -11.03 -1.18
CA GLY A 28 -3.54 -11.28 -0.38
C GLY A 28 -2.25 -10.98 -1.15
N GLU A 29 -2.17 -11.40 -2.42
CA GLU A 29 -1.02 -11.09 -3.27
C GLU A 29 -0.82 -9.59 -3.47
N PHE A 30 -1.91 -8.83 -3.64
CA PHE A 30 -1.83 -7.36 -3.74
C PHE A 30 -1.42 -6.70 -2.43
N VAL A 31 -1.81 -7.25 -1.28
CA VAL A 31 -1.39 -6.76 0.03
C VAL A 31 0.10 -6.97 0.24
N GLU A 32 0.63 -8.15 -0.10
CA GLU A 32 2.05 -8.44 0.00
C GLU A 32 2.88 -7.57 -0.96
N ALA A 33 2.43 -7.39 -2.20
CA ALA A 33 3.09 -6.50 -3.15
C ALA A 33 3.14 -5.04 -2.64
N ALA A 34 2.05 -4.54 -2.07
CA ALA A 34 2.02 -3.21 -1.45
C ALA A 34 2.97 -3.10 -0.25
N ARG A 35 3.11 -4.17 0.54
CA ARG A 35 4.04 -4.22 1.67
C ARG A 35 5.48 -4.17 1.20
N GLU A 36 5.84 -4.99 0.22
CA GLU A 36 7.20 -5.05 -0.36
C GLU A 36 7.62 -3.71 -0.98
N ASP A 37 6.74 -3.09 -1.76
CA ASP A 37 6.99 -1.77 -2.33
C ASP A 37 7.14 -0.69 -1.25
N GLY A 38 6.34 -0.77 -0.19
CA GLY A 38 6.41 0.13 0.96
C GLY A 38 7.73 0.01 1.73
N GLU A 39 8.19 -1.22 1.99
CA GLU A 39 9.45 -1.50 2.67
C GLU A 39 10.64 -1.03 1.83
N SER A 40 10.60 -1.31 0.53
CA SER A 40 11.62 -0.88 -0.42
C SER A 40 11.75 0.65 -0.47
N PHE A 41 10.61 1.35 -0.48
CA PHE A 41 10.58 2.81 -0.39
C PHE A 41 11.19 3.33 0.92
N LEU A 42 10.81 2.74 2.07
CA LEU A 42 11.33 3.16 3.37
C LEU A 42 12.84 2.96 3.48
N GLU A 43 13.37 1.82 3.04
CA GLU A 43 14.82 1.59 3.05
C GLU A 43 15.55 2.53 2.09
N ALA A 44 15.02 2.76 0.88
CA ALA A 44 15.61 3.68 -0.09
C ALA A 44 15.61 5.16 0.38
N THR A 45 14.71 5.54 1.27
CA THR A 45 14.54 6.92 1.76
C THR A 45 14.98 7.13 3.21
N LYS A 46 15.43 6.08 3.88
CA LYS A 46 15.75 6.05 5.32
C LYS A 46 16.71 7.15 5.75
N THR A 47 17.85 7.29 5.07
CA THR A 47 18.87 8.29 5.41
C THR A 47 18.31 9.71 5.31
N ASP A 48 17.57 9.99 4.24
CA ASP A 48 16.98 11.31 4.02
C ASP A 48 15.91 11.62 5.07
N LEU A 49 15.03 10.67 5.35
CA LEU A 49 14.00 10.82 6.38
C LEU A 49 14.60 11.08 7.76
N LEU A 50 15.69 10.39 8.13
CA LEU A 50 16.38 10.63 9.41
C LEU A 50 16.94 12.05 9.49
N ILE A 51 17.58 12.54 8.42
CA ILE A 51 18.16 13.87 8.36
C ILE A 51 17.06 14.93 8.44
N TRP A 52 16.03 14.82 7.60
CA TRP A 52 14.98 15.82 7.50
C TRP A 52 14.10 15.87 8.75
N THR A 53 13.81 14.72 9.37
CA THR A 53 13.05 14.68 10.63
C THR A 53 13.84 15.39 11.75
N ARG A 54 15.16 15.21 11.80
CA ARG A 54 16.02 15.95 12.74
C ARG A 54 16.03 17.44 12.45
N GLN A 55 16.22 17.83 11.19
CA GLN A 55 16.19 19.24 10.79
C GLN A 55 14.85 19.91 11.08
N LEU A 56 13.74 19.19 10.95
CA LEU A 56 12.42 19.67 11.32
C LEU A 56 12.30 19.87 12.83
N ALA A 57 12.78 18.92 13.64
CA ALA A 57 12.79 19.03 15.10
C ALA A 57 13.69 20.17 15.60
N ASP A 58 14.83 20.40 14.93
CA ASP A 58 15.77 21.49 15.23
C ASP A 58 15.27 22.85 14.71
N GLY A 59 14.11 22.91 14.03
CA GLY A 59 13.53 24.14 13.46
C GLY A 59 14.26 24.67 12.23
N VAL A 60 15.18 23.88 11.66
CA VAL A 60 15.93 24.21 10.43
C VAL A 60 15.07 24.06 9.19
N LEU A 61 14.20 23.04 9.17
CA LEU A 61 13.19 22.87 8.14
C LEU A 61 11.82 23.31 8.66
N THR A 62 11.11 24.04 7.80
CA THR A 62 9.68 24.27 7.94
C THR A 62 8.91 22.97 7.69
N LYS A 63 7.70 22.86 8.27
CA LYS A 63 6.78 21.75 7.98
C LYS A 63 6.51 21.61 6.47
N ASP A 64 6.30 22.74 5.78
CA ASP A 64 5.99 22.75 4.35
C ASP A 64 7.18 22.28 3.51
N GLU A 65 8.40 22.64 3.92
CA GLU A 65 9.64 22.21 3.26
C GLU A 65 9.88 20.71 3.47
N PHE A 66 9.68 20.21 4.69
CA PHE A 66 9.71 18.78 4.98
C PHE A 66 8.70 18.02 4.12
N GLU A 67 7.45 18.50 4.06
CA GLU A 67 6.42 17.89 3.24
C GLU A 67 6.80 17.86 1.76
N PHE A 68 7.37 18.95 1.25
CA PHE A 68 7.85 19.05 -0.12
C PHE A 68 8.95 18.03 -0.43
N LEU A 69 9.94 17.89 0.46
CA LEU A 69 11.06 16.95 0.31
C LEU A 69 10.58 15.49 0.26
N VAL A 70 9.69 15.10 1.18
CA VAL A 70 9.17 13.72 1.21
C VAL A 70 8.28 13.44 0.00
N LYS A 71 7.43 14.40 -0.43
CA LYS A 71 6.64 14.27 -1.67
C LYS A 71 7.53 14.16 -2.91
N GLY A 72 8.71 14.81 -2.91
CA GLY A 72 9.72 14.69 -3.96
C GLY A 72 10.30 13.28 -4.12
N LYS A 73 10.16 12.40 -3.11
CA LYS A 73 10.58 10.99 -3.20
C LYS A 73 9.60 10.09 -3.95
N LYS A 74 8.56 10.67 -4.58
CA LYS A 74 7.59 9.93 -5.38
C LYS A 74 8.22 9.05 -6.48
N ASP A 75 9.29 9.52 -7.12
CA ASP A 75 9.98 8.76 -8.17
C ASP A 75 10.84 7.61 -7.62
N VAL A 76 11.21 7.67 -6.34
CA VAL A 76 11.86 6.57 -5.61
C VAL A 76 10.81 5.49 -5.25
N ALA A 77 9.57 5.90 -5.01
CA ALA A 77 8.42 5.04 -4.75
C ALA A 77 7.90 4.37 -6.04
N LYS A 78 8.73 3.55 -6.69
CA LYS A 78 8.45 3.00 -8.02
C LYS A 78 7.22 2.08 -8.08
N MET A 79 6.89 1.41 -6.98
CA MET A 79 5.76 0.47 -6.87
C MET A 79 5.85 -0.70 -7.89
N GLU A 80 7.04 -1.29 -7.98
CA GLU A 80 7.34 -2.30 -9.01
C GLU A 80 6.60 -3.61 -8.73
N ALA A 81 6.48 -4.02 -7.47
CA ALA A 81 5.77 -5.25 -7.10
C ALA A 81 4.27 -5.14 -7.42
N LEU A 82 3.64 -4.01 -7.10
CA LEU A 82 2.23 -3.75 -7.45
C LEU A 82 2.00 -3.72 -8.96
N ALA A 83 2.93 -3.13 -9.72
CA ALA A 83 2.85 -3.12 -11.18
C ALA A 83 2.98 -4.54 -11.77
N GLN A 84 3.90 -5.36 -11.23
CA GLN A 84 4.08 -6.76 -11.63
C GLN A 84 2.88 -7.64 -11.25
N ALA A 85 2.22 -7.34 -10.12
CA ALA A 85 0.96 -7.97 -9.73
C ALA A 85 -0.24 -7.53 -10.60
N GLY A 86 -0.03 -6.71 -11.63
CA GLY A 86 -1.08 -6.32 -12.58
C GLY A 86 -2.05 -5.26 -12.05
N ILE A 87 -1.72 -4.57 -10.95
CA ILE A 87 -2.54 -3.47 -10.45
C ILE A 87 -2.51 -2.32 -11.47
N GLY A 88 -3.68 -1.85 -11.86
CA GLY A 88 -3.79 -0.72 -12.80
C GLY A 88 -3.12 0.55 -12.27
N ALA A 89 -2.49 1.32 -13.16
CA ALA A 89 -1.67 2.49 -12.81
C ALA A 89 -2.35 3.51 -11.89
N ALA A 90 -3.65 3.78 -12.09
CA ALA A 90 -4.41 4.70 -11.24
C ALA A 90 -4.49 4.22 -9.77
N LYS A 91 -4.57 2.90 -9.55
CA LYS A 91 -4.61 2.30 -8.22
C LYS A 91 -3.22 2.29 -7.59
N VAL A 92 -2.18 2.00 -8.38
CA VAL A 92 -0.78 2.13 -7.94
C VAL A 92 -0.50 3.55 -7.46
N GLU A 93 -0.89 4.56 -8.23
CA GLU A 93 -0.70 5.96 -7.87
C GLU A 93 -1.44 6.36 -6.57
N LYS A 94 -2.66 5.83 -6.38
CA LYS A 94 -3.41 6.01 -5.13
C LYS A 94 -2.68 5.39 -3.93
N ILE A 95 -2.12 4.19 -4.09
CA ILE A 95 -1.36 3.50 -3.04
C ILE A 95 -0.08 4.28 -2.73
N ARG A 96 0.67 4.70 -3.76
CA ARG A 96 1.88 5.52 -3.63
C ARG A 96 1.62 6.80 -2.83
N THR A 97 0.59 7.54 -3.21
CA THR A 97 0.19 8.77 -2.50
C THR A 97 -0.20 8.48 -1.05
N GLY A 98 -0.94 7.38 -0.81
CA GLY A 98 -1.30 6.93 0.53
C GLY A 98 -0.08 6.62 1.40
N LEU A 99 0.92 5.92 0.85
CA LEU A 99 2.17 5.59 1.54
C LEU A 99 2.94 6.85 1.94
N ILE A 100 3.16 7.78 1.00
CA ILE A 100 3.86 9.05 1.26
C ILE A 100 3.15 9.84 2.36
N ASN A 101 1.82 9.93 2.29
CA ASN A 101 1.04 10.63 3.31
C ASN A 101 1.12 9.95 4.69
N ALA A 102 1.16 8.61 4.74
CA ALA A 102 1.31 7.89 6.00
C ALA A 102 2.68 8.17 6.65
N VAL A 103 3.76 8.20 5.84
CA VAL A 103 5.11 8.56 6.31
C VAL A 103 5.14 9.99 6.85
N LEU A 104 4.56 10.94 6.11
CA LEU A 104 4.44 12.33 6.54
C LEU A 104 3.73 12.46 7.89
N GLN A 105 2.54 11.86 8.01
CA GLN A 105 1.75 11.90 9.25
C GLN A 105 2.53 11.29 10.42
N LYS A 106 3.22 10.17 10.18
CA LYS A 106 4.00 9.50 11.22
C LYS A 106 5.17 10.35 11.69
N ALA A 107 5.95 10.92 10.78
CA ALA A 107 7.07 11.80 11.11
C ALA A 107 6.62 13.05 11.89
N LEU A 108 5.55 13.71 11.42
CA LEU A 108 4.99 14.90 12.07
C LEU A 108 4.38 14.62 13.45
N SER A 109 3.95 13.38 13.73
CA SER A 109 3.42 13.00 15.04
C SER A 109 4.50 12.76 16.12
N MET A 110 5.77 12.69 15.73
CA MET A 110 6.90 12.38 16.61
C MET A 110 7.65 13.62 17.10
N ILE A 111 7.32 14.78 16.56
CA ILE A 111 7.94 16.09 16.85
C ILE A 111 6.92 16.93 17.60
#